data_AF-D4CFR6-F1
#
_entry.id   AF-D4CFR6-F1
#
_cell.length_a   1.000
_cell.length_b   1.000
_cell.length_c   1.000
_cell.angle_alpha   90.00
_cell.angle_beta   90.00
_cell.angle_gamma   90.00
#
_symmetry.space_group_name_H-M   'P 1'
#
loop_
_entity.id
_entity.type
_entity.pdbx_description
1 polymer ?
#
loop_
_entity_poly.entity_id
_entity_poly.type
_entity_poly.pdbx_seq_one_letter_code
_entity_poly.pdbx_strand_id
1 'polypeptide(L)'
;MSEYAKKRGRKMTRETIEQVLKFRDERSWKQFHNPKDLAVSISLEAAELLEVFQWSAEDVWCEDKKEKIREELADVLSYCILMADTCGLDMDEIIQEKVRKNAEKYPVEKAYGHKEKYTELGE
;
A
#
# COMPACT_ATOMS: atom_id res chain seq x y z
N MET A 1 23.45 19.71 -0.92
CA MET A 1 22.47 18.62 -1.05
C MET A 1 21.51 18.70 0.12
N SER A 2 20.23 18.94 -0.15
CA SER A 2 19.21 19.18 0.88
C SER A 2 19.04 17.98 1.81
N GLU A 3 18.75 18.26 3.09
CA GLU A 3 18.30 17.30 4.11
C GLU A 3 17.17 16.38 3.59
N TYR A 4 16.41 16.85 2.60
CA TYR A 4 15.39 16.10 1.86
C TYR A 4 15.92 14.85 1.13
N ALA A 5 17.17 14.85 0.67
CA ALA A 5 17.75 13.72 -0.07
C ALA A 5 18.17 12.56 0.87
N LYS A 6 18.40 12.83 2.17
CA LYS A 6 18.78 11.78 3.16
C LYS A 6 17.59 10.93 3.62
N LYS A 7 16.35 11.37 3.42
CA LYS A 7 15.12 10.62 3.80
C LYS A 7 14.67 9.56 2.78
N ARG A 8 15.22 9.55 1.55
CA ARG A 8 14.84 8.64 0.43
C ARG A 8 15.30 7.18 0.58
N GLY A 9 15.57 6.72 1.79
CA GLY A 9 16.40 5.54 2.02
C GLY A 9 15.85 4.46 2.95
N ARG A 10 14.54 4.41 3.23
CA ARG A 10 13.99 3.27 3.98
C ARG A 10 12.91 2.56 3.19
N LYS A 11 13.33 1.45 2.57
CA LYS A 11 12.43 0.32 2.28
C LYS A 11 11.70 -0.04 3.59
N MET A 12 10.49 -0.58 3.50
CA MET A 12 9.89 -1.25 4.66
C MET A 12 10.89 -2.29 5.16
N THR A 13 11.33 -2.13 6.41
CA THR A 13 12.39 -2.99 6.94
C THR A 13 11.78 -4.29 7.45
N ARG A 14 12.57 -5.36 7.45
CA ARG A 14 12.19 -6.61 8.12
C ARG A 14 11.79 -6.38 9.57
N GLU A 15 12.48 -5.46 10.26
CA GLU A 15 12.16 -5.04 11.62
C GLU A 15 10.73 -4.48 11.74
N THR A 16 10.28 -3.67 10.77
CA THR A 16 8.91 -3.13 10.74
C THR A 16 7.86 -4.25 10.64
N ILE A 17 8.09 -5.22 9.75
CA ILE A 17 7.20 -6.38 9.59
C ILE A 17 7.14 -7.19 10.89
N GLU A 18 8.30 -7.49 11.47
CA GLU A 18 8.39 -8.24 12.72
C GLU A 18 7.70 -7.52 13.89
N GLN A 19 7.76 -6.19 13.96
CA GLN A 19 7.05 -5.40 14.97
C GLN A 19 5.52 -5.51 14.83
N VAL A 20 4.98 -5.47 13.61
CA VAL A 20 3.53 -5.66 13.36
C VAL A 20 3.08 -7.06 13.78
N LEU A 21 3.84 -8.09 13.39
CA LEU A 21 3.54 -9.48 13.75
C LEU A 21 3.62 -9.70 15.26
N LYS A 22 4.67 -9.16 15.89
CA LYS A 22 4.83 -9.21 17.35
C LYS A 22 3.66 -8.53 18.06
N PHE A 23 3.24 -7.35 17.60
CA PHE A 23 2.10 -6.63 18.19
C PHE A 23 0.82 -7.47 18.18
N ARG A 24 0.52 -8.15 17.05
CA ARG A 24 -0.59 -9.09 16.93
C ARG A 24 -0.44 -10.26 17.91
N ASP A 25 0.73 -10.87 17.94
CA ASP A 25 0.96 -12.11 18.68
C ASP A 25 0.95 -11.88 20.19
N GLU A 26 1.49 -10.75 20.68
CA GLU A 26 1.40 -10.33 22.09
C GLU A 26 -0.04 -10.20 22.59
N ARG A 27 -0.99 -9.93 21.70
CA ARG A 27 -2.42 -9.83 22.01
C ARG A 27 -3.19 -11.11 21.72
N SER A 28 -2.50 -12.16 21.27
CA SER A 28 -3.12 -13.41 20.81
C SER A 28 -4.18 -13.19 19.71
N TRP A 29 -4.01 -12.15 18.89
CA TRP A 29 -5.00 -11.77 17.87
C TRP A 29 -4.91 -12.60 16.59
N LYS A 30 -3.86 -13.42 16.45
CA LYS A 30 -3.70 -14.32 15.30
C LYS A 30 -4.93 -15.18 15.03
N GLN A 31 -5.70 -15.55 16.06
CA GLN A 31 -6.93 -16.32 15.95
C GLN A 31 -8.07 -15.59 15.20
N PHE A 32 -8.05 -14.25 15.13
CA PHE A 32 -9.05 -13.44 14.44
C PHE A 32 -8.63 -13.08 13.01
N HIS A 33 -7.39 -13.35 12.63
CA HIS A 33 -6.78 -12.88 11.38
C HIS A 33 -6.81 -13.94 10.27
N ASN A 34 -8.00 -14.43 9.93
CA ASN A 34 -8.19 -15.27 8.74
C ASN A 34 -8.21 -14.39 7.45
N PRO A 35 -7.96 -14.96 6.26
CA PRO A 35 -7.86 -14.16 5.03
C PRO A 35 -9.10 -13.33 4.71
N LYS A 36 -10.31 -13.83 5.00
CA LYS A 36 -11.55 -13.11 4.73
C LYS A 36 -11.66 -11.86 5.61
N ASP A 37 -11.42 -12.00 6.92
CA ASP A 37 -11.53 -10.87 7.85
C ASP A 37 -10.40 -9.84 7.63
N LEU A 38 -9.18 -10.29 7.31
CA LEU A 38 -8.09 -9.37 6.93
C LEU A 38 -8.40 -8.60 5.64
N ALA A 39 -9.01 -9.23 4.64
CA ALA A 39 -9.43 -8.53 3.42
C ALA A 39 -10.50 -7.47 3.72
N VAL A 40 -11.41 -7.75 4.65
CA VAL A 40 -12.38 -6.77 5.14
C VAL A 40 -11.66 -5.61 5.82
N SER A 41 -10.73 -5.87 6.75
CA SER A 41 -9.95 -4.82 7.40
C SER A 41 -9.20 -3.94 6.41
N ILE A 42 -8.50 -4.51 5.42
CA ILE A 42 -7.82 -3.74 4.37
C ILE A 42 -8.81 -2.81 3.65
N SER A 43 -10.02 -3.28 3.35
CA SER A 43 -11.03 -2.48 2.68
C SER A 43 -11.57 -1.35 3.56
N LEU A 44 -11.67 -1.56 4.88
CA LEU A 44 -12.12 -0.55 5.83
C LEU A 44 -11.09 0.57 5.94
N GLU A 45 -9.81 0.25 6.18
CA GLU A 45 -8.75 1.27 6.30
C GLU A 45 -8.52 2.01 4.97
N ALA A 46 -8.70 1.32 3.84
CA ALA A 46 -8.66 1.99 2.53
C ALA A 46 -9.83 2.98 2.35
N ALA A 47 -10.98 2.71 2.96
CA ALA A 47 -12.11 3.63 2.99
C ALA A 47 -11.84 4.81 3.95
N GLU A 48 -11.22 4.59 5.11
CA GLU A 48 -10.80 5.68 6.01
C GLU A 48 -9.77 6.59 5.31
N LEU A 49 -8.82 6.02 4.56
CA LEU A 49 -7.90 6.79 3.71
C LEU A 49 -8.65 7.62 2.65
N LEU A 50 -9.71 7.06 2.07
CA LEU A 50 -10.55 7.77 1.11
C LEU A 50 -11.33 8.92 1.76
N GLU A 51 -11.78 8.75 3.01
CA GLU A 51 -12.52 9.76 3.76
C GLU A 51 -11.71 11.05 3.99
N VAL A 52 -10.37 10.95 3.99
CA VAL A 52 -9.48 12.12 4.03
C VAL A 52 -9.74 13.11 2.88
N PHE A 53 -10.27 12.63 1.76
CA PHE A 53 -10.61 13.43 0.57
C PHE A 53 -12.13 13.59 0.37
N GLN A 54 -12.93 13.21 1.36
CA GLN A 54 -14.38 13.40 1.30
C GLN A 54 -14.73 14.89 1.32
N TRP A 55 -15.78 15.26 0.60
CA TRP A 55 -16.35 16.62 0.52
C TRP A 55 -15.50 17.67 -0.19
N SER A 56 -14.41 17.26 -0.82
CA SER A 56 -13.43 18.17 -1.38
C SER A 56 -13.19 17.81 -2.86
N ALA A 57 -14.17 18.13 -3.71
CA ALA A 57 -14.19 17.72 -5.13
C ALA A 57 -12.94 18.15 -5.94
N GLU A 58 -12.19 19.13 -5.46
CA GLU A 58 -10.97 19.67 -6.09
C GLU A 58 -9.69 19.36 -5.32
N ASP A 59 -9.80 18.67 -4.19
CA ASP A 59 -8.71 18.52 -3.24
C ASP A 59 -7.86 17.30 -3.55
N VAL A 60 -6.89 17.58 -4.42
CA VAL A 60 -5.91 16.63 -4.93
C VAL A 60 -4.57 16.76 -4.18
N TRP A 61 -4.54 17.56 -3.11
CA TRP A 61 -3.33 17.95 -2.39
C TRP A 61 -3.28 17.31 -1.00
N CYS A 62 -2.08 17.15 -0.45
CA CYS A 62 -1.89 16.41 0.80
C CYS A 62 -1.53 17.30 1.99
N GLU A 63 -1.16 18.56 1.76
CA GLU A 63 -0.48 19.48 2.67
C GLU A 63 -1.11 19.54 4.06
N ASP A 64 -2.42 19.80 4.13
CA ASP A 64 -3.16 19.96 5.38
C ASP A 64 -3.71 18.62 5.92
N LYS A 65 -3.42 17.52 5.23
CA LYS A 65 -3.99 16.17 5.49
C LYS A 65 -2.94 15.12 5.83
N LYS A 66 -1.64 15.48 5.78
CA LYS A 66 -0.51 14.54 5.87
C LYS A 66 -0.56 13.63 7.09
N GLU A 67 -0.96 14.14 8.25
CA GLU A 67 -1.07 13.34 9.47
C GLU A 67 -2.12 12.23 9.33
N LYS A 68 -3.33 12.56 8.86
CA LYS A 68 -4.40 11.57 8.68
C LYS A 68 -4.06 10.59 7.56
N ILE A 69 -3.51 11.06 6.43
CA ILE A 69 -3.01 10.17 5.36
C ILE A 69 -1.96 9.19 5.91
N ARG A 70 -1.04 9.67 6.76
CA ARG A 70 0.02 8.83 7.35
C ARG A 70 -0.57 7.74 8.25
N GLU A 71 -1.60 8.07 9.03
CA GLU A 71 -2.32 7.13 9.90
C GLU A 71 -3.00 6.04 9.07
N GLU A 72 -3.93 6.42 8.19
CA GLU A 72 -4.73 5.45 7.43
C GLU A 72 -3.89 4.60 6.47
N LEU A 73 -2.87 5.20 5.84
CA LEU A 73 -1.96 4.46 4.99
C LEU A 73 -1.14 3.45 5.80
N ALA A 74 -0.75 3.78 7.04
CA ALA A 74 -0.06 2.85 7.91
C ALA A 74 -0.95 1.68 8.32
N ASP A 75 -2.25 1.90 8.53
CA ASP A 75 -3.20 0.85 8.86
C ASP A 75 -3.47 -0.08 7.67
N VAL A 76 -3.68 0.47 6.47
CA VAL A 76 -3.76 -0.32 5.22
C VAL A 76 -2.52 -1.21 5.07
N LEU A 77 -1.32 -0.65 5.24
CA LEU A 77 -0.06 -1.40 5.11
C LEU A 77 0.09 -2.46 6.21
N SER A 78 -0.33 -2.17 7.44
CA SER A 78 -0.27 -3.11 8.56
C SER A 78 -1.15 -4.33 8.31
N TYR A 79 -2.39 -4.14 7.83
CA TYR A 79 -3.23 -5.28 7.46
C TYR A 79 -2.73 -6.02 6.21
N CYS A 80 -2.06 -5.34 5.27
CA CYS A 80 -1.37 -6.03 4.16
C CYS A 80 -0.25 -6.95 4.66
N ILE A 81 0.54 -6.51 5.65
CA ILE A 81 1.57 -7.35 6.29
C ILE A 81 0.93 -8.57 6.93
N LEU A 82 -0.15 -8.38 7.68
CA LEU A 82 -0.88 -9.46 8.34
C LEU A 82 -1.46 -10.45 7.32
N MET A 83 -2.01 -9.95 6.21
CA MET A 83 -2.51 -10.78 5.10
C MET A 83 -1.40 -11.61 4.47
N ALA A 84 -0.24 -11.00 4.22
CA ALA A 84 0.90 -11.70 3.65
C ALA A 84 1.39 -12.83 4.58
N ASP A 85 1.54 -12.56 5.89
CA ASP A 85 1.91 -13.59 6.88
C ASP A 85 0.86 -14.71 6.95
N THR A 86 -0.43 -14.37 7.04
CA THR A 86 -1.52 -15.36 7.10
C THR A 86 -1.58 -16.23 5.85
N CYS A 87 -1.26 -15.69 4.66
CA CYS A 87 -1.29 -16.42 3.39
C CYS A 87 0.07 -17.04 3.01
N GLY A 88 1.13 -16.83 3.79
CA GLY A 88 2.47 -17.31 3.47
C GLY A 88 3.09 -16.66 2.22
N LEU A 89 2.80 -15.38 1.99
CA LEU A 89 3.28 -14.62 0.85
C LEU A 89 4.49 -13.76 1.21
N ASP A 90 5.50 -13.75 0.34
CA ASP A 90 6.59 -12.77 0.41
C ASP A 90 6.16 -11.46 -0.27
N MET A 91 6.16 -10.37 0.50
CA MET A 91 5.69 -9.07 0.01
C MET A 91 6.57 -8.48 -1.09
N ASP A 92 7.90 -8.68 -1.04
CA ASP A 92 8.79 -8.16 -2.09
C ASP A 92 8.55 -8.96 -3.37
N GLU A 93 8.47 -10.28 -3.29
CA GLU A 93 8.21 -11.15 -4.43
C GLU A 93 6.92 -10.79 -5.17
N ILE A 94 5.78 -10.68 -4.44
CA ILE A 94 4.49 -10.38 -5.07
C ILE A 94 4.46 -8.97 -5.72
N ILE A 95 5.16 -8.00 -5.13
CA ILE A 95 5.25 -6.65 -5.69
C ILE A 95 6.16 -6.61 -6.90
N GLN A 96 7.36 -7.21 -6.85
CA GLN A 96 8.28 -7.26 -7.98
C GLN A 96 7.64 -8.00 -9.18
N GLU A 97 6.96 -9.12 -8.93
CA GLU A 97 6.28 -9.86 -9.99
C GLU A 97 5.16 -9.01 -10.62
N LYS A 98 4.39 -8.29 -9.80
CA LYS A 98 3.34 -7.39 -10.28
C LYS A 98 3.89 -6.21 -11.08
N VAL A 99 5.01 -5.62 -10.65
CA VAL A 99 5.70 -4.54 -11.39
C VAL A 99 6.16 -5.04 -12.75
N ARG A 100 6.80 -6.22 -12.82
CA ARG A 100 7.22 -6.82 -14.10
C ARG A 100 6.02 -7.03 -15.04
N LYS A 101 4.94 -7.66 -14.55
CA LYS A 101 3.71 -7.86 -15.32
C LYS A 101 3.06 -6.54 -15.77
N ASN A 102 3.16 -5.48 -14.96
CA ASN A 102 2.66 -4.16 -15.34
C ASN A 102 3.53 -3.49 -16.39
N ALA A 103 4.86 -3.61 -16.32
CA ALA A 103 5.77 -3.09 -17.34
C ALA A 103 5.55 -3.75 -18.72
N GLU A 104 5.24 -5.05 -18.74
CA GLU A 104 4.85 -5.76 -19.96
C GLU A 104 3.52 -5.25 -20.53
N LYS A 105 2.56 -4.88 -19.68
CA LYS A 105 1.26 -4.34 -20.09
C LYS A 105 1.32 -2.87 -20.51
N TYR A 106 2.21 -2.10 -19.92
CA TYR A 106 2.36 -0.67 -20.14
C TYR A 106 3.81 -0.34 -20.54
N PRO A 107 4.24 -0.69 -21.77
CA PRO A 107 5.55 -0.29 -22.28
C PRO A 107 5.70 1.22 -22.25
N VAL A 108 6.90 1.72 -21.92
CA VAL A 108 7.16 3.16 -21.75
C VAL A 108 6.78 3.93 -23.01
N GLU A 109 7.12 3.39 -24.17
CA GLU A 109 6.90 4.01 -25.49
C GLU A 109 5.42 4.23 -25.78
N LYS A 110 4.53 3.43 -25.20
CA LYS A 110 3.08 3.49 -25.41
C LYS A 110 2.33 4.19 -24.28
N ALA A 111 2.81 4.04 -23.05
CA ALA A 111 2.11 4.49 -21.86
C ALA A 111 2.62 5.84 -21.29
N TYR A 112 3.75 6.36 -21.78
CA TYR A 112 4.30 7.61 -21.27
C TYR A 112 3.31 8.78 -21.48
N GLY A 113 2.88 9.41 -20.38
CA GLY A 113 1.91 10.53 -20.41
C GLY A 113 0.45 10.11 -20.61
N HIS A 114 0.17 8.82 -20.70
CA HIS A 114 -1.15 8.25 -20.97
C HIS A 114 -1.67 7.49 -19.75
N LYS A 115 -2.94 7.70 -19.40
CA LYS A 115 -3.62 7.03 -18.27
C LYS A 115 -4.60 5.96 -18.75
N GLU A 116 -4.80 5.88 -20.06
CA GLU A 116 -5.64 4.93 -20.74
C GLU A 116 -5.21 3.50 -20.38
N LYS A 117 -6.20 2.61 -20.29
CA LYS A 117 -5.91 1.20 -20.02
C LYS A 117 -5.07 0.63 -21.15
N TYR A 118 -4.23 -0.37 -20.89
CA TYR A 118 -3.38 -0.99 -21.92
C TYR A 118 -4.16 -1.52 -23.15
N THR A 119 -5.46 -1.78 -22.99
CA THR A 119 -6.38 -2.17 -24.06
C THR A 119 -6.77 -1.03 -25.01
N GLU A 120 -6.42 0.21 -24.66
CA GLU A 120 -6.77 1.46 -25.34
C GLU A 120 -5.51 2.23 -25.79
N LEU A 121 -4.31 1.73 -25.48
CA LEU A 121 -3.06 2.28 -25.99
C LEU A 121 -2.94 1.92 -27.48
N GLY A 122 -2.85 2.93 -28.34
CA GLY A 122 -2.70 2.76 -29.80
C GLY A 122 -1.49 1.91 -30.18
N GLU A 123 -1.50 1.41 -31.42
CA GLU A 123 -0.36 0.67 -31.99
C GLU A 123 0.94 1.47 -31.98
#